data_AF-A0A8T3PCM3-F1
#
_entry.id   AF-A0A8T3PCM3-F1
#
_cell.length_a   1.000
_cell.length_b   1.000
_cell.length_c   1.000
_cell.angle_alpha   90.00
_cell.angle_beta   90.00
_cell.angle_gamma   90.00
#
_symmetry.space_group_name_H-M   'P 1'
#
loop_
_entity.id
_entity.type
_entity.pdbx_description
1 polymer ?
#
loop_
_entity_poly.entity_id
_entity_poly.type
_entity_poly.pdbx_seq_one_letter_code
_entity_poly.pdbx_strand_id
1 'polypeptide(L)'
;MTTSATTFGPRPVTEVEETGLLRGPREGWVTVALLVVMLVTVALAIDDANWAGFGPGGGNQTGFLPLAVLMAAVMGLGLAKWRRLPTALAHLIGAAIGTAFLLLAVSGAVSADPSLLGRLRGLSESVGIFYNDLVVLGIRSSETSVFLLTMGALIWALGQFAAFNVFRRGRAMPAVVGAGLALLINMSVTIRPQYLHLVLFSAVAMLLLVRMNLAAQREGWRRRRIGDAGYVSGLFMRGGLAFVILTMLGSLVLAASASSAPLANAWRDLDDQLLSLGSEFNRWVGGVTGPARGPSGLFSSSQTIRGIWESSTEIVFRATTSDGEGHYWRGATYDHFDGYTWQQLDRARAQVPAGGELLAGSYDSVIEDAGRRPITVTVTSVDLAGGTALTPETPISIDREAEILTNSDGGPLIAIDLRDAIDPGEAYTVSALVPEEDPEAGAITAADLAAAGVDYPSWTRRFIEIRAGSIGDLTYNTADRIVGRLPEDRRDPFHVAEAIQQFLYSDGG
;
A
#
# COMPACT_ATOMS: atom_id res chain seq x y z
N MET A 1 -83.10 -48.93 -9.67
CA MET A 1 -81.95 -49.25 -8.81
C MET A 1 -80.75 -49.54 -9.70
N THR A 2 -79.82 -48.60 -9.81
CA THR A 2 -78.36 -48.78 -10.03
C THR A 2 -77.73 -47.39 -10.23
N THR A 3 -77.22 -46.83 -9.15
CA THR A 3 -76.41 -45.61 -9.10
C THR A 3 -74.99 -45.94 -9.57
N SER A 4 -74.52 -45.22 -10.59
CA SER A 4 -73.14 -45.34 -11.10
C SER A 4 -72.22 -44.42 -10.29
N ALA A 5 -71.25 -45.01 -9.59
CA ALA A 5 -70.24 -44.29 -8.81
C ALA A 5 -68.99 -44.09 -9.66
N THR A 6 -68.71 -42.85 -10.06
CA THR A 6 -67.42 -42.43 -10.62
C THR A 6 -66.37 -42.36 -9.52
N THR A 7 -65.42 -43.30 -9.53
CA THR A 7 -64.22 -43.29 -8.70
C THR A 7 -63.16 -42.36 -9.31
N PHE A 8 -62.89 -41.23 -8.63
CA PHE A 8 -61.71 -40.41 -8.90
C PHE A 8 -60.48 -41.05 -8.27
N GLY A 9 -59.66 -41.74 -9.07
CA GLY A 9 -58.32 -42.16 -8.67
C GLY A 9 -57.34 -40.97 -8.70
N PRO A 10 -56.34 -40.92 -7.79
CA PRO A 10 -55.32 -39.87 -7.80
C PRO A 10 -54.46 -39.96 -9.07
N ARG A 11 -54.33 -38.83 -9.79
CA ARG A 11 -53.40 -38.71 -10.93
C ARG A 11 -51.97 -38.87 -10.42
N PRO A 12 -51.12 -39.70 -11.05
CA PRO A 12 -49.70 -39.74 -10.73
C PRO A 12 -49.08 -38.38 -11.09
N VAL A 13 -48.47 -37.72 -10.10
CA VAL A 13 -47.60 -36.56 -10.34
C VAL A 13 -46.35 -37.10 -11.01
N THR A 14 -46.25 -36.94 -12.32
CA THR A 14 -44.99 -37.15 -13.04
C THR A 14 -44.04 -36.04 -12.61
N GLU A 15 -43.16 -36.34 -11.65
CA GLU A 15 -41.94 -35.56 -11.40
C GLU A 15 -41.07 -35.69 -12.65
N VAL A 16 -41.23 -34.75 -13.58
CA VAL A 16 -40.27 -34.56 -14.64
C VAL A 16 -39.04 -33.94 -13.98
N GLU A 17 -38.02 -34.76 -13.74
CA GLU A 17 -36.69 -34.33 -13.34
C GLU A 17 -36.02 -33.63 -14.54
N GLU A 18 -36.54 -32.45 -14.90
CA GLU A 18 -36.00 -31.62 -15.97
C GLU A 18 -34.63 -31.06 -15.56
N THR A 19 -33.63 -31.36 -16.38
CA THR A 19 -32.22 -30.98 -16.25
C THR A 19 -32.04 -29.50 -15.89
N GLY A 20 -31.63 -29.24 -14.65
CA GLY A 20 -31.55 -27.94 -14.00
C GLY A 20 -30.42 -26.99 -14.43
N LEU A 21 -30.08 -26.94 -15.73
CA LEU A 21 -29.12 -25.98 -16.29
C LEU A 21 -29.79 -24.75 -16.94
N LEU A 22 -31.04 -24.86 -17.40
CA LEU A 22 -31.73 -23.79 -18.14
C LEU A 22 -32.67 -22.91 -17.29
N ARG A 23 -33.02 -23.34 -16.07
CA ARG A 23 -33.57 -22.42 -15.06
C ARG A 23 -32.39 -21.87 -14.27
N GLY A 24 -32.25 -20.54 -14.25
CA GLY A 24 -31.16 -19.84 -13.55
C GLY A 24 -30.98 -20.25 -12.08
N PRO A 25 -29.93 -19.76 -11.39
CA PRO A 25 -29.62 -20.20 -10.04
C PRO A 25 -30.84 -20.13 -9.13
N ARG A 26 -31.02 -21.13 -8.25
CA ARG A 26 -32.16 -21.23 -7.32
C ARG A 26 -32.36 -19.97 -6.47
N GLU A 27 -31.28 -19.26 -6.21
CA GLU A 27 -31.20 -18.02 -5.43
C GLU A 27 -31.70 -16.80 -6.25
N GLY A 28 -31.71 -16.92 -7.58
CA GLY A 28 -32.14 -15.91 -8.56
C GLY A 28 -31.00 -15.05 -9.08
N TRP A 29 -31.18 -14.50 -10.28
CA TRP A 29 -30.20 -13.62 -10.95
C TRP A 29 -29.89 -12.34 -10.16
N VAL A 30 -30.84 -11.85 -9.35
CA VAL A 30 -30.60 -10.71 -8.44
C VAL A 30 -29.47 -11.02 -7.44
N THR A 31 -29.40 -12.25 -6.91
CA THR A 31 -28.31 -12.65 -6.00
C THR A 31 -26.96 -12.65 -6.72
N VAL A 32 -26.94 -13.07 -7.99
CA VAL A 32 -25.72 -13.02 -8.82
C VAL A 32 -25.29 -11.57 -9.04
N ALA A 33 -26.22 -10.70 -9.44
CA ALA A 33 -25.92 -9.29 -9.65
C ALA A 33 -25.43 -8.60 -8.36
N LEU A 34 -26.09 -8.82 -7.23
CA LEU A 34 -25.67 -8.26 -5.95
C LEU A 34 -24.28 -8.76 -5.53
N LEU A 35 -23.99 -10.05 -5.68
CA LEU A 35 -22.66 -10.58 -5.38
C LEU A 35 -21.58 -9.96 -6.29
N VAL A 36 -21.84 -9.89 -7.60
CA VAL A 36 -20.91 -9.32 -8.57
C VAL A 36 -20.65 -7.85 -8.27
N VAL A 37 -21.69 -7.04 -8.06
CA VAL A 37 -21.54 -5.61 -7.75
C VAL A 37 -20.77 -5.43 -6.44
N MET A 38 -21.06 -6.22 -5.40
CA MET A 38 -20.34 -6.17 -4.13
C MET A 38 -18.84 -6.43 -4.33
N LEU A 39 -18.48 -7.47 -5.07
CA LEU A 39 -17.09 -7.86 -5.32
C LEU A 39 -16.35 -6.88 -6.24
N VAL A 40 -17.01 -6.42 -7.31
CA VAL A 40 -16.45 -5.42 -8.24
C VAL A 40 -16.22 -4.10 -7.51
N THR A 41 -17.09 -3.72 -6.57
CA THR A 41 -16.87 -2.51 -5.74
C THR A 41 -15.57 -2.61 -4.95
N VAL A 42 -15.24 -3.78 -4.38
CA VAL A 42 -13.97 -4.00 -3.68
C VAL A 42 -12.78 -3.89 -4.63
N ALA A 43 -12.87 -4.52 -5.81
CA ALA A 43 -11.80 -4.47 -6.80
C ALA A 43 -11.58 -3.06 -7.37
N LEU A 44 -12.65 -2.28 -7.55
CA LEU A 44 -12.57 -0.87 -7.95
C LEU A 44 -11.93 -0.01 -6.86
N ALA A 45 -12.25 -0.26 -5.58
CA ALA A 45 -11.61 0.45 -4.47
C ALA A 45 -10.09 0.18 -4.40
N ILE A 46 -9.66 -1.06 -4.68
CA ILE A 46 -8.24 -1.40 -4.72
C ILE A 46 -7.56 -0.77 -5.94
N ASP A 47 -8.22 -0.75 -7.10
CA ASP A 47 -7.68 -0.10 -8.29
C ASP A 47 -7.58 1.42 -8.13
N ASP A 48 -8.60 2.05 -7.52
CA ASP A 48 -8.64 3.49 -7.24
C ASP A 48 -7.52 3.93 -6.29
N ALA A 49 -7.05 3.04 -5.40
CA ALA A 49 -5.91 3.31 -4.54
C ALA A 49 -4.58 3.49 -5.31
N ASN A 50 -4.51 3.04 -6.57
CA ASN A 50 -3.37 3.19 -7.47
C ASN A 50 -2.04 2.66 -6.89
N TRP A 51 -2.08 1.49 -6.27
CA TRP A 51 -0.95 0.92 -5.53
C TRP A 51 0.30 0.65 -6.36
N ALA A 52 0.15 0.28 -7.64
CA ALA A 52 1.27 -0.03 -8.53
C ALA A 52 1.52 1.06 -9.59
N GLY A 53 0.85 2.20 -9.48
CA GLY A 53 0.97 3.30 -10.44
C GLY A 53 0.40 2.97 -11.82
N PHE A 54 0.93 3.64 -12.84
CA PHE A 54 0.46 3.54 -14.23
C PHE A 54 1.30 2.54 -15.02
N GLY A 55 0.63 1.75 -15.86
CA GLY A 55 1.28 0.81 -16.76
C GLY A 55 1.75 1.48 -18.06
N PRO A 56 2.47 0.75 -18.92
CA PRO A 56 2.95 1.26 -20.21
C PRO A 56 1.84 1.81 -21.13
N GLY A 57 0.59 1.36 -20.94
CA GLY A 57 -0.58 1.83 -21.67
C GLY A 57 -1.28 3.07 -21.07
N GLY A 58 -0.74 3.67 -20.02
CA GLY A 58 -1.27 4.88 -19.36
C GLY A 58 -2.45 4.66 -18.39
N GLY A 59 -2.99 3.44 -18.31
CA GLY A 59 -3.98 3.06 -17.29
C GLY A 59 -3.33 2.59 -15.98
N ASN A 60 -4.09 2.53 -14.90
CA ASN A 60 -3.63 1.94 -13.63
C ASN A 60 -3.21 0.48 -13.86
N GLN A 61 -2.06 0.08 -13.30
CA GLN A 61 -1.56 -1.30 -13.45
C GLN A 61 -2.49 -2.33 -12.81
N THR A 62 -3.29 -1.93 -11.83
CA THR A 62 -4.32 -2.73 -11.16
C THR A 62 -5.67 -2.75 -11.88
N GLY A 63 -5.80 -2.09 -13.04
CA GLY A 63 -7.08 -1.93 -13.74
C GLY A 63 -7.73 -3.23 -14.22
N PHE A 64 -6.99 -4.35 -14.19
CA PHE A 64 -7.52 -5.67 -14.50
C PHE A 64 -8.30 -6.32 -13.34
N LEU A 65 -8.17 -5.82 -12.09
CA LEU A 65 -8.77 -6.44 -10.90
C LEU A 65 -10.31 -6.52 -10.96
N PRO A 66 -11.05 -5.50 -11.43
CA PRO A 66 -12.51 -5.60 -11.57
C PRO A 66 -12.94 -6.71 -12.54
N LEU A 67 -12.20 -6.90 -13.64
CA LEU A 67 -12.45 -8.00 -14.56
C LEU A 67 -12.07 -9.35 -13.94
N ALA A 68 -10.95 -9.40 -13.21
CA ALA A 68 -10.50 -10.60 -12.51
C ALA A 68 -11.56 -11.12 -11.53
N VAL A 69 -12.10 -10.24 -10.68
CA VAL A 69 -13.10 -10.64 -9.67
C VAL A 69 -14.44 -11.01 -10.30
N LEU A 70 -14.84 -10.34 -11.38
CA LEU A 70 -16.02 -10.69 -12.17
C LEU A 70 -15.90 -12.10 -12.74
N MET A 71 -14.79 -12.39 -13.41
CA MET A 71 -14.51 -13.70 -13.99
C MET A 71 -14.44 -14.78 -12.91
N ALA A 72 -13.77 -14.50 -11.79
CA ALA A 72 -13.70 -15.39 -10.64
C ALA A 72 -15.09 -15.70 -10.05
N ALA A 73 -15.97 -14.70 -9.94
CA ALA A 73 -17.33 -14.86 -9.43
C ALA A 73 -18.21 -15.69 -10.38
N VAL A 74 -18.13 -15.44 -11.69
CA VAL A 74 -18.87 -16.19 -12.71
C VAL A 74 -18.39 -17.64 -12.78
N MET A 75 -17.08 -17.86 -12.80
CA MET A 75 -16.49 -19.19 -12.78
C MET A 75 -16.82 -19.92 -11.48
N GLY A 76 -16.70 -19.23 -10.35
CA GLY A 76 -17.06 -19.74 -9.02
C GLY A 76 -18.53 -20.15 -8.94
N LEU A 77 -19.46 -19.39 -9.55
CA LEU A 77 -20.87 -19.77 -9.68
C LEU A 77 -21.03 -21.06 -10.49
N GLY A 78 -20.38 -21.16 -11.66
CA GLY A 78 -20.44 -22.36 -12.51
C GLY A 78 -19.96 -23.62 -11.77
N LEU A 79 -18.79 -23.53 -11.14
CA LEU A 79 -18.18 -24.61 -10.35
C LEU A 79 -18.99 -24.94 -9.09
N ALA A 80 -19.63 -23.95 -8.47
CA ALA A 80 -20.52 -24.13 -7.33
C ALA A 80 -21.79 -24.91 -7.69
N LYS A 81 -22.33 -24.70 -8.89
CA LYS A 81 -23.52 -25.42 -9.38
C LYS A 81 -23.21 -26.82 -9.91
N TRP A 82 -21.96 -27.12 -10.23
CA TRP A 82 -21.52 -28.47 -10.56
C TRP A 82 -21.41 -29.36 -9.31
N ARG A 83 -22.56 -29.83 -8.80
CA ARG A 83 -22.65 -30.59 -7.54
C ARG A 83 -21.85 -31.89 -7.51
N ARG A 84 -21.68 -32.55 -8.67
CA ARG A 84 -20.90 -33.80 -8.79
C ARG A 84 -19.40 -33.58 -8.64
N LEU A 85 -18.93 -32.34 -8.84
CA LEU A 85 -17.51 -32.02 -8.74
C LEU A 85 -17.10 -31.89 -7.25
N PRO A 86 -16.07 -32.62 -6.79
CA PRO A 86 -15.52 -32.45 -5.44
C PRO A 86 -15.10 -31.01 -5.19
N THR A 87 -15.29 -30.52 -3.95
CA THR A 87 -14.96 -29.14 -3.58
C THR A 87 -13.49 -28.79 -3.84
N ALA A 88 -12.56 -29.69 -3.50
CA ALA A 88 -11.14 -29.47 -3.74
C ALA A 88 -10.82 -29.32 -5.24
N LEU A 89 -11.39 -30.19 -6.08
CA LEU A 89 -11.20 -30.13 -7.54
C LEU A 89 -11.83 -28.87 -8.15
N ALA A 90 -12.98 -28.42 -7.64
CA ALA A 90 -13.57 -27.16 -8.04
C ALA A 90 -12.64 -25.98 -7.76
N HIS A 91 -12.03 -25.94 -6.56
CA HIS A 91 -11.06 -24.89 -6.24
C HIS A 91 -9.79 -24.99 -7.08
N LEU A 92 -9.27 -26.20 -7.34
CA LEU A 92 -8.11 -26.42 -8.21
C LEU A 92 -8.35 -25.94 -9.65
N ILE A 93 -9.51 -26.27 -10.23
CA ILE A 93 -9.88 -25.83 -11.58
C ILE A 93 -10.00 -24.31 -11.64
N GLY A 94 -10.68 -23.69 -10.66
CA GLY A 94 -10.80 -22.23 -10.63
C GLY A 94 -9.46 -21.54 -10.39
N ALA A 95 -8.55 -22.13 -9.61
CA ALA A 95 -7.19 -21.63 -9.44
C ALA A 95 -6.40 -21.71 -10.77
N ALA A 96 -6.46 -22.83 -11.49
CA ALA A 96 -5.77 -22.98 -12.78
C ALA A 96 -6.26 -21.97 -13.83
N ILE A 97 -7.57 -21.74 -13.91
CA ILE A 97 -8.16 -20.72 -14.80
C ILE A 97 -7.73 -19.32 -14.35
N GLY A 98 -7.70 -19.07 -13.04
CA GLY A 98 -7.23 -17.81 -12.47
C GLY A 98 -5.77 -17.55 -12.81
N THR A 99 -4.89 -18.53 -12.63
CA THR A 99 -3.48 -18.43 -13.01
C THR A 99 -3.33 -18.09 -14.49
N ALA A 100 -4.05 -18.80 -15.38
CA ALA A 100 -4.00 -18.50 -16.81
C ALA A 100 -4.46 -17.06 -17.12
N PHE A 101 -5.56 -16.62 -16.53
CA PHE A 101 -6.05 -15.24 -16.69
C PHE A 101 -5.04 -14.22 -16.16
N LEU A 102 -4.50 -14.43 -14.96
CA LEU A 102 -3.57 -13.50 -14.31
C LEU A 102 -2.25 -13.38 -15.07
N LEU A 103 -1.72 -14.46 -15.64
CA LEU A 103 -0.54 -14.38 -16.51
C LEU A 103 -0.79 -13.50 -17.73
N LEU A 104 -1.98 -13.58 -18.34
CA LEU A 104 -2.36 -12.72 -19.47
C LEU A 104 -2.58 -11.26 -19.05
N ALA A 105 -3.29 -11.05 -17.94
CA ALA A 105 -3.64 -9.72 -17.45
C ALA A 105 -2.41 -8.96 -16.95
N VAL A 106 -1.58 -9.59 -16.12
CA VAL A 106 -0.39 -8.97 -15.54
C VAL A 106 0.69 -8.74 -16.60
N SER A 107 0.88 -9.67 -17.54
CA SER A 107 1.84 -9.44 -18.64
C SER A 107 1.47 -8.22 -19.51
N GLY A 108 0.18 -7.95 -19.71
CA GLY A 108 -0.29 -6.72 -20.36
C GLY A 108 -0.20 -5.46 -19.48
N ALA A 109 -0.19 -5.61 -18.15
CA ALA A 109 -0.03 -4.50 -17.22
C ALA A 109 1.43 -4.02 -17.12
N VAL A 110 2.40 -4.94 -17.27
CA VAL A 110 3.84 -4.63 -17.14
C VAL A 110 4.55 -4.39 -18.47
N SER A 111 3.97 -4.79 -19.61
CA SER A 111 4.63 -4.67 -20.92
C SER A 111 3.68 -4.15 -22.02
N ALA A 112 4.17 -3.19 -22.81
CA ALA A 112 3.50 -2.67 -24.00
C ALA A 112 3.74 -3.49 -25.28
N ASP A 113 4.48 -4.60 -25.22
CA ASP A 113 4.83 -5.38 -26.41
C ASP A 113 3.56 -5.78 -27.20
N PRO A 114 3.55 -5.66 -28.54
CA PRO A 114 2.35 -5.99 -29.32
C PRO A 114 2.00 -7.48 -29.31
N SER A 115 2.96 -8.36 -29.03
CA SER A 115 2.79 -9.81 -29.02
C SER A 115 2.57 -10.35 -27.60
N LEU A 116 1.73 -11.38 -27.48
CA LEU A 116 1.54 -12.06 -26.20
C LEU A 116 2.85 -12.67 -25.67
N LEU A 117 3.66 -13.26 -26.55
CA LEU A 117 4.93 -13.86 -26.15
C LEU A 117 5.90 -12.81 -25.61
N GLY A 118 5.99 -11.64 -26.24
CA GLY A 118 6.81 -10.53 -25.75
C GLY A 118 6.35 -10.01 -24.40
N ARG A 119 5.04 -9.85 -24.19
CA ARG A 119 4.49 -9.48 -22.87
C ARG A 119 4.82 -10.50 -21.79
N LEU A 120 4.68 -11.80 -22.09
CA LEU A 120 5.01 -12.87 -21.15
C LEU A 120 6.52 -12.93 -20.84
N ARG A 121 7.38 -12.60 -21.81
CA ARG A 121 8.82 -12.43 -21.57
C ARG A 121 9.09 -11.25 -20.65
N GLY A 122 8.47 -10.09 -20.91
CA GLY A 122 8.59 -8.93 -20.03
C GLY A 122 8.12 -9.21 -18.61
N LEU A 123 7.04 -9.98 -18.44
CA LEU A 123 6.62 -10.48 -17.13
C LEU A 123 7.69 -11.37 -16.49
N SER A 124 8.26 -12.32 -17.24
CA SER A 124 9.32 -13.20 -16.73
C SER A 124 10.59 -12.43 -16.35
N GLU A 125 10.97 -11.41 -17.12
CA GLU A 125 12.11 -10.54 -16.84
C GLU A 125 11.87 -9.72 -15.58
N SER A 126 10.70 -9.09 -15.45
CA SER A 126 10.27 -8.36 -14.26
C SER A 126 10.31 -9.24 -13.00
N VAL A 127 9.80 -10.47 -13.06
CA VAL A 127 9.89 -11.42 -11.94
C VAL A 127 11.35 -11.83 -11.64
N GLY A 128 12.19 -11.94 -12.66
CA GLY A 128 13.61 -12.24 -12.51
C GLY A 128 14.38 -11.13 -11.82
N ILE A 129 14.13 -9.87 -12.20
CA ILE A 129 14.70 -8.68 -11.56
C ILE A 129 14.22 -8.60 -10.11
N PHE A 130 12.91 -8.78 -9.88
CA PHE A 130 12.34 -8.85 -8.54
C PHE A 130 13.06 -9.87 -7.64
N TYR A 131 13.28 -11.08 -8.15
CA TYR A 131 13.96 -12.14 -7.40
C TYR A 131 15.40 -11.77 -7.08
N ASN A 132 16.12 -11.18 -8.04
CA ASN A 132 17.50 -10.73 -7.83
C ASN A 132 17.55 -9.63 -6.75
N ASP A 133 16.71 -8.61 -6.85
CA ASP A 133 16.64 -7.52 -5.89
C ASP A 133 16.37 -8.03 -4.46
N LEU A 134 15.33 -8.85 -4.30
CA LEU A 134 14.91 -9.31 -2.98
C LEU A 134 15.86 -10.36 -2.38
N VAL A 135 16.27 -11.37 -3.16
CA VAL A 135 16.96 -12.55 -2.64
C VAL A 135 18.47 -12.42 -2.72
N VAL A 136 19.00 -11.79 -3.78
CA VAL A 136 20.45 -11.67 -3.99
C VAL A 136 20.97 -10.37 -3.35
N LEU A 137 20.31 -9.25 -3.62
CA LEU A 137 20.74 -7.94 -3.14
C LEU A 137 20.18 -7.59 -1.76
N GLY A 138 19.12 -8.28 -1.32
CA GLY A 138 18.48 -8.01 -0.02
C GLY A 138 17.77 -6.64 0.02
N ILE A 139 17.45 -6.07 -1.14
CA ILE A 139 16.81 -4.77 -1.29
C ILE A 139 15.35 -4.93 -1.70
N ARG A 140 14.57 -3.87 -1.52
CA ARG A 140 13.20 -3.81 -2.02
C ARG A 140 13.22 -3.63 -3.53
N SER A 141 12.53 -4.52 -4.27
CA SER A 141 12.38 -4.37 -5.72
C SER A 141 11.35 -3.30 -6.10
N SER A 142 11.67 -2.54 -7.15
CA SER A 142 10.76 -1.60 -7.82
C SER A 142 9.82 -2.28 -8.81
N GLU A 143 10.06 -3.56 -9.14
CA GLU A 143 9.23 -4.34 -10.04
C GLU A 143 7.83 -4.60 -9.48
N THR A 144 6.80 -4.35 -10.28
CA THR A 144 5.39 -4.46 -9.85
C THR A 144 4.77 -5.83 -10.13
N SER A 145 5.43 -6.68 -10.92
CA SER A 145 4.86 -7.95 -11.41
C SER A 145 4.41 -8.90 -10.29
N VAL A 146 5.24 -9.13 -9.28
CA VAL A 146 4.93 -10.01 -8.15
C VAL A 146 3.80 -9.45 -7.29
N PHE A 147 3.74 -8.13 -7.11
CA PHE A 147 2.61 -7.45 -6.50
C PHE A 147 1.30 -7.67 -7.26
N LEU A 148 1.29 -7.42 -8.56
CA LEU A 148 0.10 -7.59 -9.39
C LEU A 148 -0.38 -9.05 -9.43
N LEU A 149 0.54 -10.01 -9.52
CA LEU A 149 0.22 -11.45 -9.46
C LEU A 149 -0.40 -11.82 -8.10
N THR A 150 0.17 -11.34 -7.00
CA THR A 150 -0.29 -11.65 -5.65
C THR A 150 -1.66 -11.01 -5.38
N MET A 151 -1.80 -9.71 -5.67
CA MET A 151 -3.07 -9.00 -5.51
C MET A 151 -4.16 -9.59 -6.40
N GLY A 152 -3.82 -9.92 -7.66
CA GLY A 152 -4.71 -10.60 -8.58
C GLY A 152 -5.15 -11.97 -8.07
N ALA A 153 -4.24 -12.75 -7.49
CA ALA A 153 -4.55 -14.06 -6.91
C ALA A 153 -5.46 -13.95 -5.68
N LEU A 154 -5.22 -12.97 -4.80
CA LEU A 154 -6.08 -12.70 -3.64
C LEU A 154 -7.50 -12.32 -4.07
N ILE A 155 -7.63 -11.43 -5.06
CA ILE A 155 -8.93 -10.98 -5.56
C ILE A 155 -9.66 -12.09 -6.34
N TRP A 156 -8.94 -12.89 -7.11
CA TRP A 156 -9.50 -14.07 -7.74
C TRP A 156 -10.01 -15.09 -6.72
N ALA A 157 -9.19 -15.39 -5.70
CA ALA A 157 -9.56 -16.28 -4.62
C ALA A 157 -10.79 -15.78 -3.85
N LEU A 158 -10.87 -14.47 -3.57
CA LEU A 158 -12.03 -13.83 -2.95
C LEU A 158 -13.30 -14.01 -3.79
N GLY A 159 -13.24 -13.73 -5.09
CA GLY A 159 -14.39 -13.88 -5.98
C GLY A 159 -14.89 -15.32 -6.06
N GLN A 160 -13.97 -16.28 -6.19
CA GLN A 160 -14.30 -17.70 -6.21
C GLN A 160 -14.84 -18.17 -4.86
N PHE A 161 -14.22 -17.78 -3.74
CA PHE A 161 -14.66 -18.11 -2.39
C PHE A 161 -16.07 -17.57 -2.11
N ALA A 162 -16.33 -16.31 -2.45
CA ALA A 162 -17.61 -15.66 -2.25
C ALA A 162 -18.72 -16.36 -3.04
N ALA A 163 -18.50 -16.60 -4.34
CA ALA A 163 -19.46 -17.31 -5.19
C ALA A 163 -19.73 -18.73 -4.69
N PHE A 164 -18.69 -19.46 -4.28
CA PHE A 164 -18.85 -20.83 -3.80
C PHE A 164 -19.64 -20.91 -2.49
N ASN A 165 -19.42 -19.99 -1.55
CA ASN A 165 -20.19 -19.92 -0.31
C ASN A 165 -21.66 -19.55 -0.57
N VAL A 166 -21.92 -18.58 -1.44
CA VAL A 166 -23.29 -18.16 -1.77
C VAL A 166 -24.06 -19.27 -2.50
N PHE A 167 -23.48 -19.86 -3.54
CA PHE A 167 -24.23 -20.72 -4.46
C PHE A 167 -24.15 -22.23 -4.21
N ARG A 168 -23.11 -22.72 -3.51
CA ARG A 168 -22.99 -24.13 -3.12
C ARG A 168 -23.34 -24.36 -1.66
N ARG A 169 -22.89 -23.47 -0.77
CA ARG A 169 -23.14 -23.60 0.69
C ARG A 169 -24.39 -22.85 1.16
N GLY A 170 -24.94 -21.94 0.34
CA GLY A 170 -26.11 -21.15 0.71
C GLY A 170 -25.85 -20.12 1.82
N ARG A 171 -24.59 -19.71 2.01
CA ARG A 171 -24.16 -18.82 3.10
C ARG A 171 -23.58 -17.53 2.53
N ALA A 172 -24.28 -16.42 2.77
CA ALA A 172 -23.84 -15.09 2.34
C ALA A 172 -22.80 -14.47 3.27
N MET A 173 -22.87 -14.77 4.57
CA MET A 173 -22.05 -14.10 5.58
C MET A 173 -20.53 -14.22 5.32
N PRO A 174 -19.96 -15.39 5.00
CA PRO A 174 -18.53 -15.48 4.71
C PRO A 174 -18.11 -14.64 3.49
N ALA A 175 -18.98 -14.53 2.47
CA ALA A 175 -18.72 -13.72 1.29
C ALA A 175 -18.70 -12.22 1.64
N VAL A 176 -19.67 -11.76 2.43
CA VAL A 176 -19.76 -10.36 2.88
C VAL A 176 -18.60 -10.02 3.81
N VAL A 177 -18.28 -10.87 4.79
CA VAL A 177 -17.16 -10.63 5.72
C VAL A 177 -15.83 -10.60 4.99
N GLY A 178 -15.55 -11.57 4.12
CA GLY A 178 -14.29 -11.60 3.37
C GLY A 178 -14.11 -10.39 2.46
N ALA A 179 -15.17 -10.00 1.74
CA ALA A 179 -15.12 -8.84 0.86
C ALA A 179 -15.05 -7.51 1.64
N GLY A 180 -15.75 -7.43 2.78
CA GLY A 180 -15.72 -6.27 3.66
C GLY A 180 -14.37 -6.09 4.33
N LEU A 181 -13.75 -7.17 4.80
CA LEU A 181 -12.40 -7.11 5.36
C LEU A 181 -11.38 -6.65 4.32
N ALA A 182 -11.45 -7.16 3.08
CA ALA A 182 -10.58 -6.72 2.00
C ALA A 182 -10.74 -5.21 1.70
N LEU A 183 -11.99 -4.71 1.69
CA LEU A 183 -12.25 -3.28 1.52
C LEU A 183 -11.72 -2.44 2.68
N LEU A 184 -11.96 -2.85 3.92
CA LEU A 184 -11.52 -2.12 5.12
C LEU A 184 -9.99 -2.08 5.22
N ILE A 185 -9.30 -3.18 4.93
CA ILE A 185 -7.82 -3.20 4.86
C ILE A 185 -7.31 -2.24 3.79
N ASN A 186 -7.92 -2.23 2.60
CA ASN A 186 -7.53 -1.28 1.55
C ASN A 186 -7.74 0.18 2.01
N MET A 187 -8.84 0.45 2.70
CA MET A 187 -9.20 1.78 3.20
C MET A 187 -8.34 2.24 4.39
N SER A 188 -7.84 1.33 5.23
CA SER A 188 -6.97 1.70 6.36
C SER A 188 -5.59 2.16 5.87
N VAL A 189 -5.11 1.59 4.77
CA VAL A 189 -3.78 1.88 4.23
C VAL A 189 -3.79 2.99 3.17
N THR A 190 -4.87 3.19 2.41
CA THR A 190 -4.89 4.21 1.34
C THR A 190 -5.07 5.63 1.85
N ILE A 191 -4.41 6.60 1.22
CA ILE A 191 -4.64 8.03 1.48
C ILE A 191 -5.91 8.55 0.77
N ARG A 192 -6.40 7.83 -0.25
CA ARG A 192 -7.51 8.32 -1.10
C ARG A 192 -8.85 8.19 -0.38
N PRO A 193 -9.76 9.17 -0.51
CA PRO A 193 -11.08 9.08 0.11
C PRO A 193 -11.95 8.04 -0.62
N GLN A 194 -12.20 6.89 0.02
CA GLN A 194 -12.97 5.78 -0.57
C GLN A 194 -14.40 5.63 -0.02
N TYR A 195 -14.95 6.70 0.57
CA TYR A 195 -16.25 6.66 1.24
C TYR A 195 -17.39 6.12 0.36
N LEU A 196 -17.41 6.47 -0.94
CA LEU A 196 -18.41 6.01 -1.89
C LEU A 196 -18.38 4.48 -2.08
N HIS A 197 -17.19 3.88 -2.14
CA HIS A 197 -17.03 2.43 -2.24
C HIS A 197 -17.60 1.73 -1.00
N LEU A 198 -17.35 2.26 0.19
CA LEU A 198 -17.89 1.72 1.45
C LEU A 198 -19.42 1.79 1.51
N VAL A 199 -20.01 2.92 1.10
CA VAL A 199 -21.47 3.10 1.05
C VAL A 199 -22.10 2.12 0.07
N LEU A 200 -21.56 2.04 -1.15
CA LEU A 200 -22.06 1.11 -2.17
C LEU A 200 -21.92 -0.35 -1.72
N PHE A 201 -20.76 -0.73 -1.21
CA PHE A 201 -20.50 -2.05 -0.66
C PHE A 201 -21.52 -2.40 0.44
N SER A 202 -21.70 -1.52 1.42
CA SER A 202 -22.59 -1.75 2.56
C SER A 202 -24.05 -1.94 2.12
N ALA A 203 -24.54 -1.07 1.23
CA ALA A 203 -25.88 -1.17 0.68
C ALA A 203 -26.10 -2.51 -0.06
N VAL A 204 -25.17 -2.89 -0.94
CA VAL A 204 -25.27 -4.12 -1.74
C VAL A 204 -25.10 -5.37 -0.88
N ALA A 205 -24.20 -5.35 0.10
CA ALA A 205 -23.99 -6.44 1.05
C ALA A 205 -25.23 -6.69 1.91
N MET A 206 -25.87 -5.63 2.45
CA MET A 206 -27.11 -5.79 3.20
C MET A 206 -28.25 -6.33 2.34
N LEU A 207 -28.39 -5.84 1.10
CA LEU A 207 -29.38 -6.39 0.15
C LEU A 207 -29.13 -7.86 -0.16
N LEU A 208 -27.87 -8.26 -0.31
CA LEU A 208 -27.48 -9.66 -0.49
C LEU A 208 -27.87 -10.51 0.73
N LEU A 209 -27.62 -10.02 1.95
CA LEU A 209 -28.00 -10.70 3.19
C LEU A 209 -29.52 -10.84 3.32
N VAL A 210 -30.28 -9.78 3.07
CA VAL A 210 -31.76 -9.81 3.08
C VAL A 210 -32.26 -10.83 2.07
N ARG A 211 -31.70 -10.82 0.85
CA ARG A 211 -32.09 -11.74 -0.23
C ARG A 211 -31.81 -13.20 0.14
N MET A 212 -30.65 -13.46 0.73
CA MET A 212 -30.25 -14.81 1.12
C MET A 212 -31.02 -15.32 2.34
N ASN A 213 -31.34 -14.44 3.30
CA ASN A 213 -32.23 -14.77 4.41
C ASN A 213 -33.64 -15.10 3.89
N LEU A 214 -34.19 -14.30 2.98
CA LEU A 214 -35.49 -14.58 2.36
C LEU A 214 -35.49 -15.92 1.61
N ALA A 215 -34.41 -16.25 0.88
CA ALA A 215 -34.27 -17.55 0.23
C ALA A 215 -34.31 -18.71 1.24
N ALA A 216 -33.60 -18.58 2.36
CA ALA A 216 -33.61 -19.58 3.44
C ALA A 216 -35.00 -19.72 4.09
N GLN A 217 -35.68 -18.60 4.35
CA GLN A 217 -37.04 -18.59 4.92
C GLN A 217 -38.05 -19.26 3.99
N ARG A 218 -38.01 -18.96 2.68
CA ARG A 218 -38.87 -19.62 1.68
C ARG A 218 -38.70 -21.13 1.66
N GLU A 219 -37.46 -21.63 1.78
CA GLU A 219 -37.21 -23.06 1.84
C GLU A 219 -37.73 -23.69 3.15
N GLY A 220 -37.73 -22.92 4.24
CA GLY A 220 -38.44 -23.27 5.48
C GLY A 220 -39.95 -23.35 5.30
N TRP A 221 -40.57 -22.34 4.67
CA TRP A 221 -42.02 -22.30 4.42
C TRP A 221 -42.48 -23.40 3.47
N ARG A 222 -41.69 -23.69 2.42
CA ARG A 222 -41.95 -24.79 1.49
C ARG A 222 -41.96 -26.14 2.22
N ARG A 223 -41.01 -26.37 3.13
CA ARG A 223 -40.96 -27.58 3.97
C ARG A 223 -42.17 -27.69 4.91
N ARG A 224 -42.73 -26.57 5.37
CA ARG A 224 -43.90 -26.50 6.25
C ARG A 224 -45.25 -26.38 5.50
N ARG A 225 -45.25 -26.45 4.17
CA ARG A 225 -46.44 -26.34 3.30
C ARG A 225 -47.29 -25.07 3.52
N ILE A 226 -46.65 -23.95 3.87
CA ILE A 226 -47.34 -22.65 4.01
C ILE A 226 -47.60 -22.08 2.60
N GLY A 227 -48.88 -21.86 2.27
CA GLY A 227 -49.40 -21.81 0.90
C GLY A 227 -49.27 -20.50 0.12
N ASP A 228 -48.62 -19.45 0.64
CA ASP A 228 -48.49 -18.17 -0.11
C ASP A 228 -47.14 -17.48 0.09
N ALA A 229 -46.09 -18.09 -0.46
CA ALA A 229 -44.73 -17.57 -0.35
C ALA A 229 -44.48 -16.34 -1.24
N GLY A 230 -45.33 -16.06 -2.25
CA GLY A 230 -45.11 -15.03 -3.27
C GLY A 230 -45.41 -13.62 -2.79
N TYR A 231 -46.58 -13.41 -2.19
CA TYR A 231 -46.99 -12.10 -1.64
C TYR A 231 -46.08 -11.67 -0.47
N VAL A 232 -45.84 -12.58 0.47
CA VAL A 232 -44.97 -12.36 1.65
C VAL A 232 -43.55 -12.00 1.23
N SER A 233 -43.07 -12.60 0.15
CA SER A 233 -41.75 -12.33 -0.42
C SER A 233 -41.57 -10.93 -0.99
N GLY A 234 -42.57 -10.41 -1.69
CA GLY A 234 -42.53 -9.05 -2.24
C GLY A 234 -42.53 -8.01 -1.12
N LEU A 235 -43.36 -8.22 -0.10
CA LEU A 235 -43.41 -7.36 1.09
C LEU A 235 -42.10 -7.40 1.87
N PHE A 236 -41.49 -8.58 2.04
CA PHE A 236 -40.21 -8.75 2.74
C PHE A 236 -39.05 -8.05 2.01
N MET A 237 -39.00 -8.07 0.68
CA MET A 237 -37.97 -7.33 -0.08
C MET A 237 -38.15 -5.82 0.00
N ARG A 238 -39.40 -5.32 -0.05
CA ARG A 238 -39.67 -3.87 0.10
C ARG A 238 -39.37 -3.38 1.52
N GLY A 239 -39.78 -4.14 2.53
CA GLY A 239 -39.44 -3.87 3.94
C GLY A 239 -37.93 -3.96 4.20
N GLY A 240 -37.27 -4.96 3.62
CA GLY A 240 -35.82 -5.09 3.69
C GLY A 240 -35.07 -3.94 3.02
N LEU A 241 -35.51 -3.51 1.84
CA LEU A 241 -34.94 -2.33 1.16
C LEU A 241 -35.12 -1.05 1.98
N ALA A 242 -36.33 -0.81 2.51
CA ALA A 242 -36.61 0.33 3.38
C ALA A 242 -35.74 0.30 4.64
N PHE A 243 -35.56 -0.89 5.24
CA PHE A 243 -34.66 -1.09 6.37
C PHE A 243 -33.21 -0.76 6.01
N VAL A 244 -32.69 -1.26 4.89
CA VAL A 244 -31.32 -0.93 4.42
C VAL A 244 -31.13 0.57 4.24
N ILE A 245 -32.08 1.25 3.60
CA ILE A 245 -32.03 2.71 3.39
C ILE A 245 -32.02 3.44 4.74
N LEU A 246 -32.92 3.07 5.66
CA LEU A 246 -33.02 3.71 6.97
C LEU A 246 -31.77 3.47 7.81
N THR A 247 -31.22 2.25 7.80
CA THR A 247 -29.96 1.92 8.50
C THR A 247 -28.78 2.69 7.90
N MET A 248 -28.70 2.81 6.57
CA MET A 248 -27.66 3.61 5.92
C MET A 248 -27.75 5.08 6.31
N LEU A 249 -28.93 5.69 6.21
CA LEU A 249 -29.13 7.09 6.62
C LEU A 249 -28.80 7.29 8.11
N GLY A 250 -29.23 6.37 8.98
CA GLY A 250 -28.91 6.41 10.41
C GLY A 250 -27.41 6.28 10.67
N SER A 251 -26.72 5.37 9.97
CA SER A 251 -25.27 5.20 10.09
C SER A 251 -24.51 6.43 9.61
N LEU A 252 -24.98 7.10 8.55
CA LEU A 252 -24.39 8.35 8.04
C LEU A 252 -24.47 9.47 9.08
N VAL A 253 -25.65 9.65 9.69
CA VAL A 253 -25.86 10.65 10.75
C VAL A 253 -25.00 10.35 11.97
N LEU A 254 -24.95 9.07 12.39
CA LEU A 254 -24.11 8.65 13.50
C LEU A 254 -22.63 8.92 13.23
N ALA A 255 -22.12 8.52 12.06
CA ALA A 255 -20.73 8.74 11.67
C ALA A 255 -20.35 10.23 11.64
N ALA A 256 -21.26 11.12 11.24
CA ALA A 256 -21.03 12.56 11.26
C ALA A 256 -21.01 13.16 12.67
N SER A 257 -21.65 12.51 13.65
CA SER A 257 -21.80 13.00 15.02
C SER A 257 -20.87 12.36 16.06
N ALA A 258 -20.27 11.21 15.74
CA ALA A 258 -19.60 10.38 16.73
C ALA A 258 -18.11 10.71 16.87
N SER A 259 -17.74 11.33 18.00
CA SER A 259 -16.37 11.35 18.54
C SER A 259 -16.29 10.39 19.74
N SER A 260 -16.14 9.09 19.50
CA SER A 260 -16.17 8.09 20.59
C SER A 260 -14.77 7.79 21.13
N ALA A 261 -14.37 8.49 22.20
CA ALA A 261 -13.11 8.27 22.92
C ALA A 261 -12.87 6.83 23.48
N PRO A 262 -13.88 6.05 23.93
CA PRO A 262 -13.62 4.75 24.57
C PRO A 262 -13.11 3.64 23.63
N LEU A 263 -13.44 3.72 22.34
CA LEU A 263 -13.02 2.74 21.32
C LEU A 263 -11.87 3.26 20.45
N ALA A 264 -11.46 4.52 20.64
CA ALA A 264 -10.39 5.13 19.86
C ALA A 264 -9.07 4.36 19.99
N ASN A 265 -8.74 3.90 21.20
CA ASN A 265 -7.50 3.14 21.44
C ASN A 265 -7.54 1.76 20.76
N ALA A 266 -8.63 1.02 20.91
CA ALA A 266 -8.79 -0.29 20.26
C ALA A 266 -8.77 -0.19 18.73
N TRP A 267 -9.22 0.94 18.16
CA TRP A 267 -9.10 1.19 16.73
C TRP A 267 -7.68 1.56 16.30
N ARG A 268 -6.95 2.36 17.08
CA ARG A 268 -5.53 2.65 16.81
C ARG A 268 -4.69 1.38 16.81
N ASP A 269 -4.85 0.52 17.82
CA ASP A 269 -4.11 -0.75 17.90
C ASP A 269 -4.36 -1.64 16.67
N LEU A 270 -5.59 -1.66 16.16
CA LEU A 270 -5.95 -2.41 14.96
C LEU A 270 -5.37 -1.77 13.70
N ASP A 271 -5.40 -0.44 13.59
CA ASP A 271 -4.78 0.29 12.48
C ASP A 271 -3.27 0.02 12.44
N ASP A 272 -2.58 0.07 13.58
CA ASP A 272 -1.14 -0.23 13.70
C ASP A 272 -0.81 -1.67 13.29
N GLN A 273 -1.64 -2.63 13.69
CA GLN A 273 -1.50 -4.03 13.25
C GLN A 273 -1.72 -4.19 11.75
N LEU A 274 -2.70 -3.49 11.17
CA LEU A 274 -2.94 -3.54 9.73
C LEU A 274 -1.82 -2.85 8.93
N LEU A 275 -1.29 -1.75 9.44
CA LEU A 275 -0.15 -1.04 8.85
C LEU A 275 1.12 -1.88 8.89
N SER A 276 1.39 -2.55 10.02
CA SER A 276 2.54 -3.46 10.13
C SER A 276 2.43 -4.65 9.16
N LEU A 277 1.26 -5.30 9.07
CA LEU A 277 1.00 -6.35 8.07
C LEU A 277 1.16 -5.84 6.63
N GLY A 278 0.69 -4.63 6.34
CA GLY A 278 0.87 -3.99 5.03
C GLY A 278 2.35 -3.74 4.70
N SER A 279 3.13 -3.30 5.70
CA SER A 279 4.56 -3.05 5.56
C SER A 279 5.36 -4.35 5.34
N GLU A 280 5.00 -5.43 6.04
CA GLU A 280 5.59 -6.76 5.85
C GLU A 280 5.21 -7.34 4.49
N PHE A 281 3.94 -7.22 4.10
CA PHE A 281 3.48 -7.64 2.78
C PHE A 281 4.24 -6.91 1.66
N ASN A 282 4.38 -5.58 1.75
CA ASN A 282 5.15 -4.79 0.80
C ASN A 282 6.64 -5.18 0.77
N ARG A 283 7.23 -5.55 1.91
CA ARG A 283 8.61 -6.03 1.97
C ARG A 283 8.82 -7.29 1.14
N TRP A 284 7.88 -8.23 1.22
CA TRP A 284 7.97 -9.53 0.53
C TRP A 284 7.51 -9.52 -0.92
N VAL A 285 6.66 -8.56 -1.29
CA VAL A 285 5.98 -8.54 -2.58
C VAL A 285 6.46 -7.39 -3.48
N GLY A 286 7.10 -6.36 -2.91
CA GLY A 286 7.66 -5.21 -3.63
C GLY A 286 6.61 -4.42 -4.41
N GLY A 287 7.07 -3.53 -5.30
CA GLY A 287 6.23 -2.96 -6.36
C GLY A 287 5.11 -1.99 -5.95
N VAL A 288 4.88 -1.74 -4.66
CA VAL A 288 3.92 -0.73 -4.20
C VAL A 288 4.51 0.68 -4.36
N THR A 289 4.14 1.39 -5.41
CA THR A 289 4.59 2.76 -5.69
C THR A 289 3.55 3.81 -5.30
N GLY A 290 2.30 3.39 -5.11
CA GLY A 290 1.18 4.24 -4.74
C GLY A 290 1.30 4.81 -3.31
N PRO A 291 0.65 5.95 -3.05
CA PRO A 291 0.70 6.57 -1.74
C PRO A 291 -0.10 5.76 -0.71
N ALA A 292 0.58 5.36 0.36
CA ALA A 292 0.00 4.72 1.53
C ALA A 292 0.06 5.68 2.72
N ARG A 293 -0.97 5.63 3.56
CA ARG A 293 -0.89 6.08 4.95
C ARG A 293 0.19 5.23 5.62
N GLY A 294 1.25 5.89 6.03
CA GLY A 294 2.36 5.29 6.75
C GLY A 294 2.52 6.05 8.06
N PRO A 295 2.98 5.38 9.12
CA PRO A 295 3.36 6.05 10.35
C PRO A 295 4.35 7.19 10.09
N SER A 296 4.14 8.34 10.70
CA SER A 296 4.98 9.53 10.52
C SER A 296 6.39 9.28 11.06
N GLY A 297 7.43 9.62 10.29
CA GLY A 297 8.83 9.46 10.74
C GLY A 297 9.46 8.09 10.47
N LEU A 298 8.81 7.20 9.70
CA LEU A 298 9.43 5.95 9.25
C LEU A 298 10.41 6.17 8.08
N PHE A 299 11.70 5.92 8.33
CA PHE A 299 12.73 5.91 7.30
C PHE A 299 13.09 4.48 6.92
N SER A 300 12.42 3.95 5.89
CA SER A 300 12.73 2.61 5.38
C SER A 300 14.04 2.60 4.59
N SER A 301 14.56 1.43 4.22
CA SER A 301 15.78 1.33 3.38
C SER A 301 15.60 1.81 1.94
N SER A 302 14.39 2.25 1.57
CA SER A 302 14.08 2.81 0.27
C SER A 302 13.03 3.91 0.35
N GLN A 303 13.14 4.95 -0.46
CA GLN A 303 12.13 5.99 -0.60
C GLN A 303 11.81 6.21 -2.08
N THR A 304 10.61 5.80 -2.47
CA THR A 304 10.12 6.00 -3.83
C THR A 304 9.63 7.45 -3.98
N ILE A 305 10.17 8.16 -4.95
CA ILE A 305 9.67 9.47 -5.37
C ILE A 305 8.26 9.27 -5.92
N ARG A 306 7.29 9.91 -5.27
CA ARG A 306 5.89 9.89 -5.69
C ARG A 306 5.60 11.15 -6.48
N GLY A 307 4.73 11.06 -7.49
CA GLY A 307 4.24 12.23 -8.24
C GLY A 307 3.27 13.12 -7.46
N ILE A 308 3.21 12.98 -6.13
CA ILE A 308 2.34 13.71 -5.22
C ILE A 308 3.19 14.07 -4.00
N TRP A 309 3.23 15.36 -3.66
CA TRP A 309 3.76 15.84 -2.40
C TRP A 309 2.61 15.94 -1.39
N GLU A 310 2.71 15.24 -0.27
CA GLU A 310 1.71 15.25 0.78
C GLU A 310 2.34 15.81 2.06
N SER A 311 1.72 16.85 2.62
CA SER A 311 2.12 17.47 3.87
C SER A 311 1.00 17.33 4.90
N SER A 312 1.34 16.91 6.11
CA SER A 312 0.42 16.89 7.25
C SER A 312 0.76 18.02 8.22
N THR A 313 -0.25 18.56 8.91
CA THR A 313 -0.06 19.47 10.05
C THR A 313 -0.04 18.73 11.39
N GLU A 314 -0.12 17.40 11.37
CA GLU A 314 0.00 16.57 12.57
C GLU A 314 1.41 16.69 13.15
N ILE A 315 1.46 16.86 14.47
CA ILE A 315 2.73 17.03 15.18
C ILE A 315 3.34 15.64 15.36
N VAL A 316 4.50 15.43 14.74
CA VAL A 316 5.24 14.15 14.82
C VAL A 316 6.18 14.13 16.03
N PHE A 317 6.85 15.24 16.31
CA PHE A 317 7.71 15.40 17.48
C PHE A 317 7.76 16.86 17.93
N ARG A 318 8.33 17.08 19.11
CA ARG A 318 8.75 18.39 19.59
C ARG A 318 10.24 18.36 19.86
N ALA A 319 10.93 19.47 19.63
CA ALA A 319 12.33 19.57 19.97
C ALA A 319 12.61 20.86 20.74
N THR A 320 13.53 20.75 21.69
CA THR A 320 14.11 21.87 22.43
C THR A 320 15.60 21.88 22.13
N THR A 321 16.09 22.99 21.56
CA THR A 321 17.47 23.18 21.14
C THR A 321 18.15 24.16 22.09
N SER A 322 19.42 23.94 22.41
CA SER A 322 20.16 24.78 23.37
C SER A 322 20.35 26.22 22.91
N ASP A 323 20.31 26.46 21.60
CA ASP A 323 20.37 27.79 20.98
C ASP A 323 18.98 28.43 20.78
N GLY A 324 17.90 27.66 20.95
CA GLY A 324 16.53 28.13 20.74
C GLY A 324 16.13 28.26 19.26
N GLU A 325 16.92 27.71 18.34
CA GLU A 325 16.71 27.80 16.90
C GLU A 325 16.13 26.52 16.30
N GLY A 326 15.50 26.64 15.13
CA GLY A 326 14.99 25.50 14.37
C GLY A 326 16.06 24.95 13.43
N HIS A 327 16.25 23.63 13.42
CA HIS A 327 17.28 22.96 12.62
C HIS A 327 16.67 21.99 11.60
N TYR A 328 17.46 21.59 10.60
CA TYR A 328 17.12 20.46 9.74
C TYR A 328 17.32 19.14 10.47
N TRP A 329 16.25 18.33 10.54
CA TRP A 329 16.24 17.07 11.28
C TRP A 329 16.57 15.91 10.35
N ARG A 330 17.79 15.40 10.44
CA ARG A 330 18.23 14.20 9.72
C ARG A 330 17.60 12.97 10.38
N GLY A 331 16.90 12.17 9.58
CA GLY A 331 16.43 10.84 9.99
C GLY A 331 17.15 9.72 9.23
N ALA A 332 17.29 9.86 7.90
CA ALA A 332 18.06 8.92 7.11
C ALA A 332 18.69 9.54 5.85
N THR A 333 19.76 8.93 5.38
CA THR A 333 20.43 9.23 4.11
C THR A 333 20.21 8.10 3.12
N TYR A 334 20.09 8.43 1.84
CA TYR A 334 19.98 7.48 0.74
C TYR A 334 21.04 7.80 -0.29
N ASP A 335 21.68 6.77 -0.82
CA ASP A 335 22.89 6.91 -1.61
C ASP A 335 22.73 6.45 -3.06
N HIS A 336 21.68 5.70 -3.35
CA HIS A 336 21.49 5.11 -4.68
C HIS A 336 20.13 5.47 -5.27
N PHE A 337 20.11 6.00 -6.50
CA PHE A 337 18.87 6.34 -7.21
C PHE A 337 18.70 5.51 -8.48
N ASP A 338 17.59 4.77 -8.58
CA ASP A 338 17.27 3.91 -9.74
C ASP A 338 16.41 4.58 -10.81
N GLY A 339 16.02 5.85 -10.62
CA GLY A 339 15.14 6.60 -11.51
C GLY A 339 13.75 6.86 -10.93
N TYR A 340 13.35 6.07 -9.93
CA TYR A 340 12.09 6.25 -9.22
C TYR A 340 12.26 6.19 -7.70
N THR A 341 13.26 5.46 -7.22
CA THR A 341 13.45 5.13 -5.80
C THR A 341 14.88 5.40 -5.37
N TRP A 342 15.01 6.11 -4.25
CA TRP A 342 16.22 6.25 -3.47
C TRP A 342 16.39 5.03 -2.57
N GLN A 343 17.60 4.49 -2.45
CA GLN A 343 17.88 3.25 -1.73
C GLN A 343 19.11 3.41 -0.82
N GLN A 344 19.11 2.66 0.29
CA GLN A 344 20.24 2.49 1.20
C GLN A 344 20.96 1.18 0.85
N LEU A 345 22.14 1.27 0.24
CA LEU A 345 22.93 0.09 -0.13
C LEU A 345 24.04 -0.23 0.89
N ASP A 346 24.51 -1.48 0.87
CA ASP A 346 25.64 -1.98 1.68
C ASP A 346 25.52 -1.71 3.18
N ARG A 347 24.32 -1.84 3.76
CA ARG A 347 24.06 -1.45 5.16
C ARG A 347 24.87 -2.28 6.15
N ALA A 348 25.75 -1.63 6.90
CA ALA A 348 26.43 -2.18 8.08
C ALA A 348 25.77 -1.63 9.35
N ARG A 349 25.89 -2.39 10.46
CA ARG A 349 25.29 -2.04 11.75
C ARG A 349 26.33 -2.15 12.87
N ALA A 350 26.35 -1.14 13.75
CA ALA A 350 27.20 -1.14 14.93
C ALA A 350 26.40 -0.67 16.15
N GLN A 351 26.55 -1.37 17.28
CA GLN A 351 25.92 -0.96 18.54
C GLN A 351 26.75 0.09 19.24
N VAL A 352 26.08 1.13 19.76
CA VAL A 352 26.70 2.19 20.55
C VAL A 352 25.92 2.34 21.87
N PRO A 353 26.62 2.28 23.03
CA PRO A 353 25.97 2.48 24.33
C PRO A 353 25.51 3.93 24.49
N ALA A 354 24.59 4.16 25.43
CA ALA A 354 24.16 5.52 25.80
C ALA A 354 25.36 6.40 26.20
N GLY A 355 25.41 7.60 25.63
CA GLY A 355 26.52 8.55 25.78
C GLY A 355 27.78 8.19 24.99
N GLY A 356 27.77 7.10 24.22
CA GLY A 356 28.87 6.71 23.35
C GLY A 356 29.01 7.66 22.14
N GLU A 357 30.21 7.66 21.56
CA GLU A 357 30.50 8.41 20.34
C GLU A 357 29.87 7.71 19.14
N LEU A 358 28.94 8.39 18.47
CA LEU A 358 28.15 7.81 17.40
C LEU A 358 28.98 7.60 16.12
N LEU A 359 29.80 8.58 15.76
CA LEU A 359 30.52 8.55 14.48
C LEU A 359 31.93 7.93 14.60
N ALA A 360 32.27 7.34 15.75
CA ALA A 360 33.58 6.76 16.01
C ALA A 360 33.97 5.72 14.95
N GLY A 361 35.09 5.97 14.25
CA GLY A 361 35.59 5.08 13.20
C GLY A 361 34.77 5.08 11.91
N SER A 362 33.79 5.98 11.77
CA SER A 362 33.07 6.22 10.51
C SER A 362 33.80 7.24 9.63
N TYR A 363 33.55 7.23 8.32
CA TYR A 363 34.03 8.30 7.43
C TYR A 363 33.40 9.67 7.71
N ASP A 364 32.27 9.69 8.43
CA ASP A 364 31.61 10.92 8.89
C ASP A 364 32.15 11.40 10.25
N SER A 365 33.13 10.70 10.83
CA SER A 365 33.82 11.16 12.03
C SER A 365 34.46 12.52 11.75
N VAL A 366 34.02 13.55 12.48
CA VAL A 366 34.55 14.90 12.31
C VAL A 366 35.90 14.98 13.00
N ILE A 367 36.92 15.32 12.20
CA ILE A 367 38.24 15.68 12.69
C ILE A 367 38.26 17.23 12.69
N GLU A 368 38.00 17.84 13.86
CA GLU A 368 37.98 19.29 14.17
C GLU A 368 36.67 20.07 13.87
N ASP A 369 36.30 20.99 14.77
CA ASP A 369 35.10 21.87 14.75
C ASP A 369 35.13 22.96 13.64
N ALA A 370 35.73 22.67 12.48
CA ALA A 370 35.97 23.66 11.42
C ALA A 370 34.66 24.29 10.92
N GLY A 371 34.35 25.48 11.42
CA GLY A 371 33.12 26.23 11.12
C GLY A 371 31.85 25.56 11.62
N ARG A 372 31.94 24.79 12.70
CA ARG A 372 30.80 24.16 13.37
C ARG A 372 30.79 24.47 14.86
N ARG A 373 29.60 24.51 15.44
CA ARG A 373 29.40 24.73 16.88
C ARG A 373 28.61 23.58 17.51
N PRO A 374 28.94 23.17 18.75
CA PRO A 374 28.18 22.15 19.45
C PRO A 374 26.84 22.68 19.94
N ILE A 375 25.80 21.87 19.79
CA ILE A 375 24.49 22.08 20.41
C ILE A 375 24.00 20.83 21.10
N THR A 376 23.13 21.03 22.07
CA THR A 376 22.38 19.96 22.72
C THR A 376 20.91 20.11 22.37
N VAL A 377 20.30 18.99 21.98
CA VAL A 377 18.91 18.95 21.56
C VAL A 377 18.19 17.84 22.29
N THR A 378 17.02 18.15 22.84
CA THR A 378 16.09 17.17 23.37
C THR A 378 14.92 17.01 22.41
N VAL A 379 14.73 15.79 21.89
CA VAL A 379 13.61 15.42 21.03
C VAL A 379 12.58 14.65 21.86
N THR A 380 11.34 15.10 21.85
CA THR A 380 10.19 14.46 22.51
C THR A 380 9.25 13.87 21.47
N SER A 381 9.01 12.56 21.55
CA SER A 381 8.10 11.85 20.65
C SER A 381 6.65 12.28 20.88
N VAL A 382 5.92 12.48 19.79
CA VAL A 382 4.45 12.65 19.80
C VAL A 382 3.80 11.53 19.00
N ASP A 383 4.28 11.34 17.77
CA ASP A 383 3.88 10.28 16.84
C ASP A 383 5.09 9.89 15.96
N LEU A 384 6.30 9.90 16.54
CA LEU A 384 7.48 9.39 15.84
C LEU A 384 7.37 7.88 15.77
N ALA A 385 7.11 7.39 14.58
CA ALA A 385 7.03 5.97 14.33
C ALA A 385 8.36 5.42 13.83
N GLY A 386 8.69 4.22 14.32
CA GLY A 386 9.98 3.59 14.09
C GLY A 386 10.95 3.83 15.25
N GLY A 387 12.10 3.19 15.17
CA GLY A 387 13.20 3.38 16.12
C GLY A 387 14.14 4.51 15.74
N THR A 388 13.98 5.15 14.58
CA THR A 388 14.99 6.08 14.06
C THR A 388 15.05 7.38 14.86
N ALA A 389 16.21 7.66 15.43
CA ALA A 389 16.52 8.92 16.09
C ALA A 389 16.68 10.04 15.06
N LEU A 390 16.06 11.18 15.36
CA LEU A 390 16.22 12.43 14.65
C LEU A 390 17.33 13.24 15.30
N THR A 391 18.19 13.81 14.46
CA THR A 391 19.33 14.62 14.92
C THR A 391 19.55 15.80 13.98
N PRO A 392 19.97 16.97 14.49
CA PRO A 392 20.47 18.02 13.62
C PRO A 392 21.84 17.63 13.05
N GLU A 393 21.97 17.76 11.74
CA GLU A 393 23.22 17.60 10.98
C GLU A 393 24.14 16.43 11.40
N THR A 394 25.15 16.73 12.21
CA THR A 394 26.24 15.81 12.56
C THR A 394 26.12 15.37 14.04
N PRO A 395 25.57 14.19 14.31
CA PRO A 395 25.40 13.68 15.66
C PRO A 395 26.73 13.27 16.28
N ILE A 396 27.00 13.70 17.52
CA ILE A 396 28.18 13.30 18.30
C ILE A 396 27.83 12.14 19.24
N SER A 397 26.80 12.32 20.07
CA SER A 397 26.40 11.35 21.09
C SER A 397 24.91 11.43 21.39
N ILE A 398 24.33 10.33 21.87
CA ILE A 398 22.91 10.25 22.28
C ILE A 398 22.78 9.61 23.66
N ASP A 399 21.84 10.06 24.47
CA ASP A 399 21.60 9.56 25.85
C ASP A 399 20.83 8.22 25.93
N ARG A 400 20.79 7.47 24.82
CA ARG A 400 20.12 6.18 24.67
C ARG A 400 21.05 5.16 24.03
N GLU A 401 20.81 3.88 24.29
CA GLU A 401 21.45 2.84 23.48
C GLU A 401 20.92 2.89 22.05
N ALA A 402 21.84 2.86 21.09
CA ALA A 402 21.52 3.00 19.67
C ALA A 402 22.27 1.98 18.82
N GLU A 403 21.71 1.68 17.66
CA GLU A 403 22.34 0.99 16.55
C GLU A 403 22.57 2.00 15.43
N ILE A 404 23.81 2.07 14.97
CA ILE A 404 24.24 2.98 13.92
C ILE A 404 24.29 2.22 12.63
N LEU A 405 23.64 2.78 11.62
CA LEU A 405 23.66 2.26 10.28
C LEU A 405 24.61 3.08 9.44
N THR A 406 25.54 2.40 8.78
CA THR A 406 26.51 3.01 7.86
C THR A 406 26.51 2.29 6.52
N ASN A 407 26.98 2.95 5.47
CA ASN A 407 27.23 2.29 4.20
C ASN A 407 28.57 1.57 4.26
N SER A 408 28.59 0.25 4.32
CA SER A 408 29.73 -0.62 4.66
C SER A 408 30.29 -0.34 6.05
N ASP A 409 31.09 -1.26 6.59
CA ASP A 409 31.66 -1.11 7.92
C ASP A 409 32.52 0.17 8.01
N GLY A 410 32.10 1.11 8.87
CA GLY A 410 32.80 2.38 9.07
C GLY A 410 32.62 3.41 7.94
N GLY A 411 31.66 3.21 7.03
CA GLY A 411 31.37 4.21 6.02
C GLY A 411 30.47 5.35 6.50
N PRO A 412 29.91 6.15 5.57
CA PRO A 412 29.05 7.29 5.89
C PRO A 412 27.78 6.86 6.63
N LEU A 413 27.27 7.74 7.49
CA LEU A 413 26.08 7.52 8.28
C LEU A 413 24.84 7.42 7.38
N ILE A 414 24.07 6.36 7.58
CA ILE A 414 22.76 6.17 6.99
C ILE A 414 21.70 6.67 7.95
N ALA A 415 21.65 6.12 9.16
CA ALA A 415 20.62 6.41 10.15
C ALA A 415 21.12 5.99 11.55
N ILE A 416 20.44 6.47 12.58
CA ILE A 416 20.64 6.05 13.97
C ILE A 416 19.31 5.46 14.43
N ASP A 417 19.28 4.18 14.79
CA ASP A 417 18.09 3.53 15.33
C ASP A 417 18.26 3.34 16.84
N LEU A 418 17.35 3.88 17.64
CA LEU A 418 17.21 3.60 19.06
C LEU A 418 16.93 2.11 19.26
N ARG A 419 17.57 1.51 20.26
CA ARG A 419 17.38 0.09 20.57
C ARG A 419 15.97 -0.22 21.06
N ASP A 420 15.43 0.68 21.86
CA ASP A 420 14.06 0.62 22.36
C ASP A 420 13.22 1.65 21.59
N ALA A 421 12.02 1.24 21.15
CA ALA A 421 11.09 2.16 20.52
C ALA A 421 10.71 3.29 21.49
N ILE A 422 10.51 4.49 20.97
CA ILE A 422 10.19 5.65 21.78
C ILE A 422 8.67 5.84 21.89
N ASP A 423 8.13 5.72 23.09
CA ASP A 423 6.69 5.90 23.32
C ASP A 423 6.29 7.38 23.24
N PRO A 424 5.03 7.71 22.89
CA PRO A 424 4.54 9.08 22.92
C PRO A 424 4.75 9.75 24.27
N GLY A 425 5.40 10.93 24.26
CA GLY A 425 5.75 11.70 25.46
C GLY A 425 7.13 11.39 26.04
N GLU A 426 7.80 10.33 25.60
CA GLU A 426 9.19 10.08 25.95
C GLU A 426 10.14 11.00 25.16
N ALA A 427 11.35 11.15 25.66
CA ALA A 427 12.37 11.99 25.05
C ALA A 427 13.76 11.36 25.07
N TYR A 428 14.59 11.76 24.12
CA TYR A 428 16.05 11.52 24.12
C TYR A 428 16.78 12.82 23.84
N THR A 429 18.06 12.84 24.24
CA THR A 429 18.95 14.00 24.09
C THR A 429 20.11 13.63 23.19
N VAL A 430 20.36 14.48 22.19
CA VAL A 430 21.47 14.36 21.25
C VAL A 430 22.39 15.57 21.41
N SER A 431 23.69 15.32 21.49
CA SER A 431 24.71 16.34 21.26
C SER A 431 25.17 16.24 19.81
N ALA A 432 25.20 17.37 19.11
CA ALA A 432 25.48 17.43 17.68
C ALA A 432 26.28 18.68 17.32
N LEU A 433 26.91 18.68 16.15
CA LEU A 433 27.57 19.84 15.56
C LEU A 433 26.70 20.41 14.43
N VAL A 434 26.36 21.68 14.54
CA VAL A 434 25.68 22.46 13.49
C VAL A 434 26.63 23.50 12.91
N PRO A 435 26.38 24.07 11.73
CA PRO A 435 27.23 25.08 11.13
C PRO A 435 27.28 26.31 12.03
N GLU A 436 28.45 26.92 12.12
CA GLU A 436 28.58 28.24 12.73
C GLU A 436 28.01 29.29 11.78
N GLU A 437 27.17 30.19 12.31
CA GLU A 437 26.56 31.26 11.54
C GLU A 437 27.29 32.59 11.73
N ASP A 438 28.01 32.75 12.85
CA ASP A 438 28.77 33.97 13.12
C ASP A 438 30.10 33.98 12.34
N PRO A 439 30.30 34.91 11.39
CA PRO A 439 31.56 35.04 10.65
C PRO A 439 32.76 35.32 11.56
N GLU A 440 32.55 35.98 12.71
CA GLU A 440 33.62 36.24 13.67
C GLU A 440 33.99 34.98 14.48
N ALA A 441 33.08 34.01 14.56
CA ALA A 441 33.28 32.71 15.22
C ALA A 441 33.76 31.61 14.24
N GLY A 442 34.02 31.96 12.98
CA GLY A 442 34.58 31.04 11.98
C GLY A 442 33.54 30.36 11.08
N ALA A 443 32.37 30.98 10.88
CA ALA A 443 31.40 30.52 9.89
C ALA A 443 32.05 30.33 8.50
N ILE A 444 31.71 29.22 7.84
CA ILE A 444 32.21 28.90 6.50
C ILE A 444 31.56 29.86 5.50
N THR A 445 32.38 30.63 4.77
CA THR A 445 31.86 31.58 3.79
C THR A 445 31.72 30.97 2.40
N ALA A 446 30.93 31.63 1.54
CA ALA A 446 30.84 31.27 0.12
C ALA A 446 32.22 31.30 -0.58
N ALA A 447 33.12 32.20 -0.16
CA ALA A 447 34.47 32.27 -0.71
C ALA A 447 35.32 31.05 -0.29
N ASP A 448 35.15 30.57 0.94
CA ASP A 448 35.82 29.35 1.42
C ASP A 448 35.34 28.11 0.67
N LEU A 449 34.02 28.00 0.43
CA LEU A 449 33.43 26.90 -0.35
C LEU A 449 33.86 26.93 -1.82
N ALA A 450 33.93 28.11 -2.44
CA ALA A 450 34.40 28.26 -3.81
C ALA A 450 35.91 27.94 -3.96
N ALA A 451 36.69 28.18 -2.92
CA ALA A 451 38.13 27.88 -2.88
C ALA A 451 38.45 26.43 -2.46
N ALA A 452 37.44 25.65 -2.06
CA ALA A 452 37.64 24.29 -1.57
C ALA A 452 38.15 23.34 -2.68
N GLY A 453 38.97 22.38 -2.28
CA GLY A 453 39.50 21.37 -3.20
C GLY A 453 38.42 20.42 -3.74
N VAL A 454 38.62 19.93 -4.96
CA VAL A 454 37.74 18.95 -5.63
C VAL A 454 38.30 17.52 -5.59
N ASP A 455 39.40 17.32 -4.87
CA ASP A 455 40.02 16.01 -4.65
C ASP A 455 39.29 15.28 -3.51
N TYR A 456 38.17 14.65 -3.84
CA TYR A 456 37.35 13.95 -2.86
C TYR A 456 37.88 12.55 -2.52
N PRO A 457 37.73 12.09 -1.26
CA PRO A 457 38.01 10.71 -0.89
C PRO A 457 37.20 9.70 -1.71
N SER A 458 37.74 8.51 -1.94
CA SER A 458 37.09 7.50 -2.80
C SER A 458 35.70 7.07 -2.34
N TRP A 459 35.38 7.20 -1.05
CA TRP A 459 34.08 6.82 -0.49
C TRP A 459 32.95 7.73 -0.99
N THR A 460 33.23 8.97 -1.42
CA THR A 460 32.19 9.89 -1.92
C THR A 460 31.68 9.50 -3.30
N ARG A 461 32.42 8.65 -4.05
CA ARG A 461 32.08 8.25 -5.42
C ARG A 461 30.67 7.67 -5.56
N ARG A 462 30.16 7.03 -4.50
CA ARG A 462 28.80 6.47 -4.48
C ARG A 462 27.70 7.52 -4.64
N PHE A 463 27.92 8.73 -4.12
CA PHE A 463 26.94 9.83 -4.18
C PHE A 463 26.91 10.55 -5.53
N ILE A 464 27.83 10.22 -6.44
CA ILE A 464 27.86 10.77 -7.80
C ILE A 464 27.57 9.70 -8.87
N GLU A 465 27.19 8.48 -8.46
CA GLU A 465 26.82 7.42 -9.40
C GLU A 465 25.47 7.72 -10.06
N ILE A 466 25.45 7.74 -11.39
CA ILE A 466 24.21 7.78 -12.17
C ILE A 466 24.06 6.45 -12.90
N ARG A 467 23.10 5.63 -12.46
CA ARG A 467 22.81 4.33 -13.09
C ARG A 467 22.29 4.52 -14.51
N ALA A 468 22.72 3.66 -15.43
CA ALA A 468 22.21 3.67 -16.80
C ALA A 468 20.68 3.54 -16.82
N GLY A 469 20.01 4.49 -17.47
CA GLY A 469 18.54 4.52 -17.58
C GLY A 469 17.79 5.10 -16.38
N SER A 470 18.47 5.51 -15.29
CA SER A 470 17.79 6.14 -14.14
C SER A 470 17.43 7.61 -14.40
N ILE A 471 18.12 8.28 -15.32
CA ILE A 471 17.93 9.69 -15.64
C ILE A 471 17.73 9.82 -17.16
N GLY A 472 16.72 10.60 -17.56
CA GLY A 472 16.41 10.86 -18.98
C GLY A 472 17.12 12.09 -19.55
N ASP A 473 17.11 12.22 -20.88
CA ASP A 473 17.79 13.29 -21.63
C ASP A 473 17.42 14.70 -21.16
N LEU A 474 16.19 14.92 -20.72
CA LEU A 474 15.74 16.23 -20.24
C LEU A 474 16.59 16.72 -19.06
N THR A 475 16.90 15.84 -18.10
CA THR A 475 17.68 16.18 -16.92
C THR A 475 19.13 16.49 -17.31
N TYR A 476 19.73 15.67 -18.18
CA TYR A 476 21.09 15.92 -18.69
C TYR A 476 21.17 17.26 -19.43
N ASN A 477 20.26 17.51 -20.38
CA ASN A 477 20.20 18.76 -21.12
C ASN A 477 19.97 19.98 -20.20
N THR A 478 19.19 19.81 -19.12
CA THR A 478 18.96 20.85 -18.14
C THR A 478 20.22 21.14 -17.32
N ALA A 479 20.92 20.10 -16.85
CA ALA A 479 22.18 20.22 -16.14
C ALA A 479 23.24 20.92 -17.01
N ASP A 480 23.41 20.48 -18.26
CA ASP A 480 24.33 21.10 -19.23
C ASP A 480 24.00 22.57 -19.49
N ARG A 481 22.70 22.90 -19.56
CA ARG A 481 22.25 24.28 -19.72
C ARG A 481 22.56 25.15 -18.51
N ILE A 482 22.41 24.62 -17.29
CA ILE A 482 22.73 25.35 -16.04
C ILE A 482 24.24 25.63 -16.01
N VAL A 483 25.07 24.60 -16.17
CA VAL A 483 26.53 24.73 -16.14
C VAL A 483 27.05 25.60 -17.30
N GLY A 484 26.47 25.46 -18.49
CA GLY A 484 26.85 26.24 -19.67
C GLY A 484 26.58 27.74 -19.57
N ARG A 485 25.68 28.17 -18.68
CA ARG A 485 25.42 29.59 -18.38
C ARG A 485 26.42 30.20 -17.41
N LEU A 486 27.17 29.37 -16.68
CA LEU A 486 28.19 29.85 -15.74
C LEU A 486 29.48 30.25 -16.47
N PRO A 487 30.11 31.38 -16.08
CA PRO A 487 31.48 31.72 -16.47
C PRO A 487 32.45 30.59 -16.15
N GLU A 488 33.52 30.42 -16.95
CA GLU A 488 34.48 29.31 -16.77
C GLU A 488 35.15 29.32 -15.39
N ASP A 489 35.38 30.51 -14.82
CA ASP A 489 35.97 30.73 -13.49
C ASP A 489 34.99 30.51 -12.32
N ARG A 490 33.73 30.14 -12.62
CA ARG A 490 32.67 29.84 -11.63
C ARG A 490 31.99 28.51 -11.88
N ARG A 491 32.76 27.51 -12.32
CA ARG A 491 32.29 26.13 -12.54
C ARG A 491 32.78 25.16 -11.48
N ASP A 492 33.28 25.67 -10.35
CA ASP A 492 33.51 24.87 -9.15
C ASP A 492 32.17 24.36 -8.56
N PRO A 493 32.21 23.31 -7.72
CA PRO A 493 31.01 22.69 -7.18
C PRO A 493 30.07 23.65 -6.42
N PHE A 494 30.61 24.65 -5.72
CA PHE A 494 29.81 25.60 -4.96
C PHE A 494 28.95 26.47 -5.89
N HIS A 495 29.55 27.12 -6.90
CA HIS A 495 28.80 27.94 -7.84
C HIS A 495 27.83 27.12 -8.70
N VAL A 496 28.16 25.86 -9.03
CA VAL A 496 27.22 24.96 -9.73
C VAL A 496 26.01 24.64 -8.85
N ALA A 497 26.21 24.33 -7.56
CA ALA A 497 25.11 24.09 -6.63
C ALA A 497 24.22 25.34 -6.45
N GLU A 498 24.84 26.52 -6.30
CA GLU A 498 24.12 27.80 -6.24
C GLU A 498 23.28 28.03 -7.51
N ALA A 499 23.83 27.77 -8.69
CA ALA A 499 23.12 27.93 -9.96
C ALA A 499 21.94 26.95 -10.10
N ILE A 500 22.08 25.71 -9.62
CA ILE A 500 20.98 24.74 -9.57
C ILE A 500 19.87 25.25 -8.64
N GLN A 501 20.22 25.74 -7.45
CA GLN A 501 19.26 26.31 -6.51
C GLN A 501 18.51 27.49 -7.12
N GLN A 502 19.22 28.42 -7.74
CA GLN A 502 18.62 29.58 -8.42
C GLN A 502 17.73 29.18 -9.58
N PHE A 503 18.13 28.19 -10.38
CA PHE A 503 17.31 27.64 -11.45
C PHE A 503 15.99 27.08 -10.90
N LEU A 504 16.03 26.26 -9.85
CA LEU A 504 14.83 25.70 -9.22
C LEU A 504 13.92 26.77 -8.62
N TYR A 505 14.50 27.84 -8.03
CA TYR A 505 13.73 28.94 -7.46
C TYR A 505 13.05 29.83 -8.50
N SER A 506 13.75 30.14 -9.60
CA SER A 506 13.29 31.09 -10.62
C SER A 506 12.36 30.47 -11.66
N ASP A 507 12.70 29.27 -12.16
CA ASP A 507 11.96 28.61 -13.24
C ASP A 507 10.88 27.66 -12.72
N GLY A 508 10.84 27.38 -11.40
CA GLY A 508 9.86 26.50 -10.75
C GLY A 508 9.92 25.09 -11.35
N GLY A 509 10.87 24.28 -10.88
CA GLY A 509 11.19 22.96 -11.42
C GLY A 509 10.02 22.09 -11.88
#